data_AF-A0A556TII0-F1
#
_entry.id   AF-A0A556TII0-F1
#
_cell.length_a   1.000
_cell.length_b   1.000
_cell.length_c   1.000
_cell.angle_alpha   90.00
_cell.angle_beta   90.00
_cell.angle_gamma   90.00
#
_symmetry.space_group_name_H-M   'P 1'
#
loop_
_entity.id
_entity.type
_entity.pdbx_description
1 polymer ?
#
loop_
_entity_poly.entity_id
_entity_poly.type
_entity_poly.pdbx_seq_one_letter_code
_entity_poly.pdbx_strand_id
1 'polypeptide(L)'
;MKKTVQRPREEITIEPRMETHGNGHANGHPAGNGSKTPRNGLVNGFHKEVVRIQIPGPPSSSFPTEWGKTAMALLYAICCFILTTVMISIVHERVPPKEVSPPLPDKFFDFFYRVEWAFTVCEINGMILVILWILQWSLLKHKSIVGRRFLFIVGTLYLYRCITMYITTLPVPGMHFKCSAKLHGDWQSQLWRVIKMLAGGGLTITGSHHMCGDYLYSGHTVMLTLTYLFIKEYSPRRFWCYHWGCGTLCAVGVFCILLAHDHYTIDVVVAYFITTRLFWWYHTMANQSELKASSQSNFLSRVWWYWLFLYLEQNVQGVVPRSFHVPFSWRSFQWGTVKYTRIDSD
;
A
#
# COMPACT_ATOMS: atom_id res chain seq x y z
N MET A 1 -25.88 47.85 6.65
CA MET A 1 -25.75 47.00 7.85
C MET A 1 -24.94 45.75 7.48
N LYS A 2 -23.60 45.83 7.51
CA LYS A 2 -22.70 44.71 7.17
C LYS A 2 -22.32 44.00 8.48
N LYS A 3 -22.78 42.77 8.70
CA LYS A 3 -22.31 41.91 9.79
C LYS A 3 -21.19 41.02 9.25
N THR A 4 -19.94 41.37 9.57
CA THR A 4 -18.77 40.53 9.32
C THR A 4 -18.57 39.64 10.54
N VAL A 5 -18.67 38.33 10.34
CA VAL A 5 -18.44 37.30 11.37
C VAL A 5 -16.94 37.19 11.63
N GLN A 6 -16.50 37.62 12.81
CA GLN A 6 -15.11 37.55 13.23
C GLN A 6 -14.87 36.20 13.93
N ARG A 7 -14.03 35.36 13.32
CA ARG A 7 -13.63 34.04 13.86
C ARG A 7 -12.57 34.24 14.97
N PRO A 8 -12.64 33.52 16.10
CA PRO A 8 -11.72 33.71 17.23
C PRO A 8 -10.37 33.02 16.98
N ARG A 9 -9.30 33.63 17.53
CA ARG A 9 -7.90 33.18 17.48
C ARG A 9 -7.63 32.16 18.60
N GLU A 10 -6.84 31.13 18.32
CA GLU A 10 -6.30 30.19 19.30
C GLU A 10 -4.94 30.70 19.82
N GLU A 11 -4.73 30.63 21.14
CA GLU A 11 -3.50 31.06 21.83
C GLU A 11 -3.02 29.91 22.73
N ILE A 12 -1.76 29.48 22.57
CA ILE A 12 -1.17 28.39 23.35
C ILE A 12 -0.17 29.00 24.33
N THR A 13 -0.39 28.78 25.63
CA THR A 13 0.53 29.19 26.71
C THR A 13 1.52 28.07 26.99
N ILE A 14 2.83 28.36 26.92
CA ILE A 14 3.89 27.44 27.35
C ILE A 14 4.55 28.05 28.60
N GLU A 15 4.49 27.35 29.74
CA GLU A 15 5.27 27.71 30.93
C GLU A 15 6.63 27.00 30.92
N PRO A 16 7.76 27.69 31.20
CA PRO A 16 9.03 27.04 31.42
C PRO A 16 9.11 26.55 32.88
N ARG A 17 9.27 25.24 33.07
CA ARG A 17 9.58 24.62 34.37
C ARG A 17 11.08 24.79 34.65
N MET A 18 11.43 25.68 35.58
CA MET A 18 12.79 25.78 36.14
C MET A 18 12.93 24.80 37.31
N GLU A 19 13.83 23.83 37.19
CA GLU A 19 14.26 22.97 38.30
C GLU A 19 15.30 23.73 39.13
N THR A 20 15.02 23.91 40.41
CA THR A 20 15.93 24.51 41.39
C THR A 20 16.91 23.46 41.90
N HIS A 21 18.16 23.51 41.42
CA HIS A 21 19.28 22.82 42.08
C HIS A 21 19.84 23.72 43.19
N GLY A 22 19.67 23.31 44.43
CA GLY A 22 20.37 23.88 45.58
C GLY A 22 21.71 23.17 45.80
N ASN A 23 22.77 23.94 46.00
CA ASN A 23 23.85 23.59 46.93
C ASN A 23 24.65 24.85 47.27
N GLY A 24 24.78 25.11 48.57
CA GLY A 24 25.51 26.24 49.11
C GLY A 24 27.01 26.04 49.15
N HIS A 25 27.73 27.12 49.49
CA HIS A 25 28.94 27.12 50.33
C HIS A 25 29.17 28.56 50.85
N ALA A 26 29.68 28.64 52.07
CA ALA A 26 29.77 29.82 52.93
C ALA A 26 31.14 30.54 52.89
N ASN A 27 31.24 31.64 53.64
CA ASN A 27 32.38 32.50 54.05
C ASN A 27 32.41 33.86 53.32
N GLY A 28 32.57 35.05 53.95
CA GLY A 28 32.73 35.45 55.34
C GLY A 28 33.14 36.95 55.43
N HIS A 29 32.66 37.65 56.47
CA HIS A 29 33.16 38.90 57.09
C HIS A 29 32.94 40.31 56.46
N PRO A 30 32.92 41.40 57.28
CA PRO A 30 31.86 42.42 57.25
C PRO A 30 32.35 43.90 57.22
N ALA A 31 31.38 44.81 57.38
CA ALA A 31 31.47 46.21 57.83
C ALA A 31 31.57 47.31 56.75
N GLY A 32 30.67 48.29 56.85
CA GLY A 32 30.71 49.55 56.10
C GLY A 32 29.41 50.36 56.18
N ASN A 33 29.47 51.47 56.90
CA ASN A 33 28.38 52.35 57.36
C ASN A 33 27.55 53.06 56.27
N GLY A 34 26.27 53.27 56.57
CA GLY A 34 25.58 54.57 56.40
C GLY A 34 25.13 55.03 55.00
N SER A 35 23.82 55.04 54.77
CA SER A 35 23.02 56.25 54.48
C SER A 35 21.64 55.88 53.89
N LYS A 36 20.59 56.45 54.48
CA LYS A 36 19.21 56.33 54.02
C LYS A 36 18.96 57.34 52.90
N THR A 37 18.56 56.87 51.73
CA THR A 37 17.85 57.66 50.70
C THR A 37 16.68 56.83 50.16
N PRO A 38 15.49 57.41 49.93
CA PRO A 38 14.34 56.66 49.46
C PRO A 38 14.43 56.55 47.93
N ARG A 39 14.63 55.33 47.42
CA ARG A 39 14.62 55.07 45.99
C ARG A 39 13.27 54.45 45.62
N ASN A 40 12.46 55.23 44.91
CA ASN A 40 11.21 54.81 44.28
C ASN A 40 11.43 53.51 43.51
N GLY A 41 10.85 52.41 44.02
CA GLY A 41 10.83 51.11 43.38
C GLY A 41 9.76 51.08 42.30
N LEU A 42 10.19 51.34 41.07
CA LEU A 42 9.46 51.09 39.83
C LEU A 42 8.99 49.62 39.84
N VAL A 43 7.69 49.40 39.66
CA VAL A 43 7.07 48.08 39.53
C VAL A 43 7.69 47.39 38.31
N ASN A 44 8.43 46.30 38.52
CA ASN A 44 8.90 45.43 37.44
C ASN A 44 7.70 44.74 36.79
N GLY A 45 7.07 45.43 35.83
CA GLY A 45 6.12 44.84 34.91
C GLY A 45 6.86 43.86 34.01
N PHE A 46 6.75 42.58 34.31
CA PHE A 46 7.12 41.51 33.38
C PHE A 46 6.23 41.65 32.13
N HIS A 47 6.73 42.34 31.11
CA HIS A 47 6.14 42.32 29.79
C HIS A 47 6.32 40.91 29.22
N LYS A 48 5.24 40.12 29.28
CA LYS A 48 5.13 38.81 28.65
C LYS A 48 4.97 39.07 27.15
N GLU A 49 6.10 39.23 26.44
CA GLU A 49 6.07 39.47 25.00
C GLU A 49 5.67 38.16 24.29
N VAL A 50 4.43 38.13 23.80
CA VAL A 50 3.83 36.95 23.19
C VAL A 50 4.40 36.80 21.77
N VAL A 51 5.29 35.82 21.57
CA VAL A 51 5.82 35.50 20.24
C VAL A 51 4.68 34.91 19.41
N ARG A 52 4.06 35.75 18.57
CA ARG A 52 2.97 35.34 17.68
C ARG A 52 3.53 34.60 16.46
N ILE A 53 3.71 33.28 16.60
CA ILE A 53 4.02 32.41 15.46
C ILE A 53 2.74 32.24 14.64
N GLN A 54 2.68 32.87 13.47
CA GLN A 54 1.64 32.56 12.49
C GLN A 54 1.93 31.18 11.92
N ILE A 55 1.27 30.15 12.45
CA ILE A 55 1.25 28.83 11.82
C ILE A 55 0.45 29.01 10.53
N PRO A 56 1.07 28.88 9.34
CA PRO A 56 0.30 28.83 8.11
C PRO A 56 -0.68 27.67 8.26
N GLY A 57 -1.98 27.95 8.16
CA GLY A 57 -2.98 26.89 8.15
C GLY A 57 -2.56 25.85 7.11
N PRO A 58 -2.69 24.54 7.40
CA PRO A 58 -2.30 23.50 6.46
C PRO A 58 -2.94 23.83 5.11
N PRO A 59 -2.18 23.84 4.00
CA PRO A 59 -2.76 24.06 2.69
C PRO A 59 -3.93 23.10 2.56
N SER A 60 -5.12 23.61 2.21
CA SER A 60 -6.29 22.79 2.03
C SER A 60 -5.95 21.76 0.94
N SER A 61 -5.57 20.55 1.35
CA SER A 61 -5.22 19.46 0.44
C SER A 61 -6.53 19.02 -0.21
N SER A 62 -6.90 19.71 -1.27
CA SER A 62 -8.02 19.33 -2.10
C SER A 62 -7.62 18.03 -2.79
N PHE A 63 -8.26 16.93 -2.41
CA PHE A 63 -8.15 15.64 -3.09
C PHE A 63 -9.35 15.51 -4.04
N PRO A 64 -9.28 16.06 -5.27
CA PRO A 64 -10.41 15.99 -6.19
C PRO A 64 -10.70 14.54 -6.57
N THR A 65 -11.99 14.19 -6.61
CA THR A 65 -12.46 12.89 -7.08
C THR A 65 -12.43 12.85 -8.61
N GLU A 66 -11.28 12.45 -9.16
CA GLU A 66 -11.07 12.39 -10.61
C GLU A 66 -11.31 10.98 -11.15
N TRP A 67 -12.57 10.65 -11.45
CA TRP A 67 -12.93 9.33 -11.96
C TRP A 67 -12.35 9.03 -13.35
N GLY A 68 -12.10 10.05 -14.19
CA GLY A 68 -11.49 9.87 -15.51
C GLY A 68 -10.09 9.25 -15.44
N LYS A 69 -9.25 9.69 -14.49
CA LYS A 69 -7.91 9.10 -14.28
C LYS A 69 -7.99 7.65 -13.80
N THR A 70 -9.01 7.35 -12.99
CA THR A 70 -9.28 6.00 -12.50
C THR A 70 -9.77 5.09 -13.62
N ALA A 71 -10.60 5.59 -14.53
CA ALA A 71 -11.00 4.86 -15.74
C ALA A 71 -9.79 4.56 -16.65
N MET A 72 -8.85 5.50 -16.79
CA MET A 72 -7.61 5.26 -17.54
C MET A 72 -6.74 4.17 -16.88
N ALA A 73 -6.57 4.22 -15.56
CA ALA A 73 -5.85 3.18 -14.82
C ALA A 73 -6.54 1.80 -14.92
N LEU A 74 -7.88 1.79 -14.93
CA LEU A 74 -8.67 0.58 -15.14
C LEU A 74 -8.46 0.01 -16.55
N LEU A 75 -8.51 0.86 -17.59
CA LEU A 75 -8.24 0.46 -18.96
C LEU A 75 -6.83 -0.14 -19.09
N TYR A 76 -5.83 0.52 -18.51
CA TYR A 76 -4.46 0.00 -18.47
C TYR A 76 -4.38 -1.39 -17.81
N ALA A 77 -5.03 -1.57 -16.65
CA ALA A 77 -5.07 -2.85 -15.95
C ALA A 77 -5.77 -3.94 -16.77
N ILE A 78 -6.90 -3.63 -17.42
CA ILE A 78 -7.62 -4.55 -18.31
C ILE A 78 -6.75 -4.95 -19.50
N CYS A 79 -6.09 -4.00 -20.15
CA CYS A 79 -5.16 -4.29 -21.24
C CYS A 79 -4.02 -5.22 -20.79
N CYS A 80 -3.43 -4.97 -19.62
CA CYS A 80 -2.39 -5.83 -19.06
C CYS A 80 -2.92 -7.24 -18.72
N PHE A 81 -4.16 -7.34 -18.24
CA PHE A 81 -4.79 -8.62 -17.92
C PHE A 81 -5.12 -9.45 -19.18
N ILE A 82 -5.62 -8.80 -20.23
CA ILE A 82 -5.81 -9.43 -21.55
C ILE A 82 -4.46 -9.90 -22.10
N LEU A 83 -3.44 -9.03 -22.06
CA LEU A 83 -2.09 -9.39 -22.49
C LEU A 83 -1.55 -10.58 -21.70
N THR A 84 -1.77 -10.64 -20.38
CA THR A 84 -1.36 -11.76 -19.54
C THR A 84 -2.02 -13.06 -20.01
N THR A 85 -3.33 -13.04 -20.23
CA THR A 85 -4.06 -14.25 -20.67
C THR A 85 -3.57 -14.73 -22.03
N VAL A 86 -3.31 -13.82 -22.97
CA VAL A 86 -2.72 -14.14 -24.27
C VAL A 86 -1.31 -14.72 -24.12
N MET A 87 -0.46 -14.12 -23.28
CA MET A 87 0.89 -14.61 -23.04
C MET A 87 0.90 -16.00 -22.38
N ILE A 88 -0.06 -16.29 -21.49
CA ILE A 88 -0.22 -17.64 -20.92
C ILE A 88 -0.53 -18.67 -22.00
N SER A 89 -1.44 -18.35 -22.93
CA SER A 89 -1.72 -19.22 -24.08
C SER A 89 -0.48 -19.43 -24.96
N ILE A 90 0.27 -18.38 -25.29
CA ILE A 90 1.47 -18.46 -26.13
C ILE A 90 2.54 -19.35 -25.49
N VAL A 91 2.81 -19.13 -24.20
CA VAL A 91 3.85 -19.87 -23.48
C VAL A 91 3.44 -21.32 -23.27
N HIS A 92 2.14 -21.59 -23.08
CA HIS A 92 1.62 -22.95 -23.02
C HIS A 92 1.91 -23.77 -24.28
N GLU A 93 1.82 -23.17 -25.46
CA GLU A 93 2.19 -23.85 -26.70
C GLU A 93 3.71 -24.07 -26.79
N ARG A 94 4.52 -23.12 -26.28
CA ARG A 94 5.99 -23.18 -26.29
C ARG A 94 6.59 -24.19 -25.32
N VAL A 95 5.98 -24.41 -24.16
CA VAL A 95 6.56 -25.27 -23.11
C VAL A 95 6.76 -26.69 -23.65
N PRO A 96 7.98 -27.25 -23.55
CA PRO A 96 8.25 -28.60 -24.02
C PRO A 96 7.47 -29.64 -23.18
N PRO A 97 7.18 -30.82 -23.76
CA PRO A 97 6.61 -31.94 -23.01
C PRO A 97 7.51 -32.33 -21.83
N LYS A 98 6.90 -32.82 -20.75
CA LYS A 98 7.63 -33.15 -19.49
C LYS A 98 8.63 -34.28 -19.66
N GLU A 99 8.40 -35.13 -20.65
CA GLU A 99 9.26 -36.25 -21.02
C GLU A 99 10.62 -35.76 -21.54
N VAL A 100 10.66 -34.56 -22.13
CA VAL A 100 11.87 -33.94 -22.68
C VAL A 100 12.55 -33.04 -21.65
N SER A 101 11.78 -32.42 -20.74
CA SER A 101 12.29 -31.46 -19.76
C SER A 101 11.72 -31.77 -18.37
N PRO A 102 12.45 -32.53 -17.54
CA PRO A 102 12.01 -32.85 -16.19
C PRO A 102 11.97 -31.59 -15.28
N PRO A 103 11.22 -31.64 -14.16
CA PRO A 103 11.19 -30.56 -13.19
C PRO A 103 12.58 -30.19 -12.67
N LEU A 104 12.79 -28.90 -12.41
CA LEU A 104 14.04 -28.44 -11.82
C LEU A 104 14.09 -28.81 -10.32
N PRO A 105 15.28 -29.10 -9.77
CA PRO A 105 15.43 -29.34 -8.34
C PRO A 105 15.11 -28.06 -7.55
N ASP A 106 14.21 -28.18 -6.59
CA ASP A 106 13.84 -27.09 -5.68
C ASP A 106 14.02 -27.54 -4.24
N LYS A 107 14.76 -26.73 -3.46
CA LYS A 107 15.10 -27.07 -2.08
C LYS A 107 13.87 -27.25 -1.19
N PHE A 108 12.78 -26.51 -1.44
CA PHE A 108 11.56 -26.66 -0.67
C PHE A 108 10.87 -28.01 -0.95
N PHE A 109 10.89 -28.47 -2.21
CA PHE A 109 10.30 -29.75 -2.59
C PHE A 109 11.05 -30.94 -2.01
N ASP A 110 12.34 -30.79 -1.70
CA ASP A 110 13.11 -31.80 -0.96
C ASP A 110 12.62 -31.99 0.48
N PHE A 111 12.12 -30.92 1.11
CA PHE A 111 11.72 -30.93 2.53
C PHE A 111 10.24 -31.23 2.73
N PHE A 112 9.39 -30.79 1.81
CA PHE A 112 7.93 -30.92 1.94
C PHE A 112 7.35 -31.74 0.79
N TYR A 113 6.65 -32.81 1.14
CA TYR A 113 5.86 -33.57 0.18
C TYR A 113 4.65 -32.76 -0.31
N ARG A 114 4.25 -33.04 -1.55
CA ARG A 114 3.10 -32.40 -2.19
C ARG A 114 1.82 -32.68 -1.43
N VAL A 115 1.02 -31.63 -1.24
CA VAL A 115 -0.35 -31.72 -0.69
C VAL A 115 -1.34 -31.14 -1.70
N GLU A 116 -2.20 -32.00 -2.26
CA GLU A 116 -3.05 -31.66 -3.41
C GLU A 116 -4.12 -30.61 -3.11
N TRP A 117 -4.69 -30.63 -1.89
CA TRP A 117 -5.71 -29.66 -1.48
C TRP A 117 -5.13 -28.29 -1.11
N ALA A 118 -3.80 -28.17 -0.98
CA ALA A 118 -3.17 -26.94 -0.53
C ALA A 118 -3.41 -25.79 -1.51
N PHE A 119 -3.40 -26.06 -2.82
CA PHE A 119 -3.64 -25.02 -3.82
C PHE A 119 -5.04 -24.42 -3.72
N THR A 120 -6.07 -25.26 -3.53
CA THR A 120 -7.45 -24.81 -3.32
C THR A 120 -7.56 -23.92 -2.08
N VAL A 121 -6.86 -24.25 -0.99
CA VAL A 121 -6.82 -23.41 0.22
C VAL A 121 -6.15 -22.06 -0.07
N CYS A 122 -5.09 -22.02 -0.87
CA CYS A 122 -4.50 -20.77 -1.34
C CYS A 122 -5.52 -19.91 -2.11
N GLU A 123 -6.22 -20.49 -3.09
CA GLU A 123 -7.22 -19.75 -3.87
C GLU A 123 -8.35 -19.21 -3.00
N ILE A 124 -8.86 -20.00 -2.05
CA ILE A 124 -9.88 -19.57 -1.09
C ILE A 124 -9.36 -18.41 -0.23
N ASN A 125 -8.14 -18.52 0.33
CA ASN A 125 -7.54 -17.45 1.11
C ASN A 125 -7.35 -16.17 0.28
N GLY A 126 -6.95 -16.32 -0.98
CA GLY A 126 -6.82 -15.22 -1.94
C GLY A 126 -8.16 -14.52 -2.20
N MET A 127 -9.22 -15.30 -2.47
CA MET A 127 -10.57 -14.76 -2.66
C MET A 127 -11.06 -14.02 -1.41
N ILE A 128 -10.90 -14.60 -0.21
CA ILE A 128 -11.26 -13.95 1.05
C ILE A 128 -10.51 -12.63 1.20
N LEU A 129 -9.20 -12.61 0.96
CA LEU A 129 -8.38 -11.42 1.11
C LEU A 129 -8.78 -10.31 0.12
N VAL A 130 -9.08 -10.66 -1.14
CA VAL A 130 -9.57 -9.72 -2.15
C VAL A 130 -10.95 -9.17 -1.77
N ILE A 131 -11.86 -10.01 -1.26
CA ILE A 131 -13.18 -9.56 -0.77
C ILE A 131 -13.00 -8.57 0.39
N LEU A 132 -12.16 -8.90 1.38
CA LEU A 132 -11.87 -8.00 2.50
C LEU A 132 -11.27 -6.67 2.03
N TRP A 133 -10.41 -6.70 1.02
CA TRP A 133 -9.87 -5.49 0.39
C TRP A 133 -10.95 -4.66 -0.31
N ILE A 134 -11.82 -5.28 -1.12
CA ILE A 134 -12.91 -4.57 -1.81
C ILE A 134 -13.87 -3.93 -0.79
N LEU A 135 -14.21 -4.66 0.27
CA LEU A 135 -15.01 -4.12 1.37
C LEU A 135 -14.34 -2.91 2.01
N GLN A 136 -13.05 -3.02 2.38
CA GLN A 136 -12.29 -1.89 2.92
C GLN A 136 -12.27 -0.70 1.94
N TRP A 137 -11.97 -0.95 0.67
CA TRP A 137 -11.89 0.07 -0.37
C TRP A 137 -13.22 0.80 -0.56
N SER A 138 -14.34 0.07 -0.51
CA SER A 138 -15.69 0.63 -0.61
C SER A 138 -16.01 1.60 0.53
N LEU A 139 -15.37 1.47 1.69
CA LEU A 139 -15.56 2.33 2.86
C LEU A 139 -14.62 3.54 2.89
N LEU A 140 -13.59 3.59 2.04
CA LEU A 140 -12.66 4.73 2.02
C LEU A 140 -13.32 6.00 1.49
N LYS A 141 -12.91 7.17 1.99
CA LYS A 141 -13.37 8.48 1.47
C LYS A 141 -12.79 8.78 0.09
N HIS A 142 -11.51 8.51 -0.11
CA HIS A 142 -10.77 8.82 -1.34
C HIS A 142 -10.69 7.61 -2.30
N LYS A 143 -11.82 6.94 -2.55
CA LYS A 143 -11.90 5.66 -3.31
C LYS A 143 -11.23 5.73 -4.68
N SER A 144 -11.46 6.82 -5.41
CA SER A 144 -10.92 7.01 -6.76
C SER A 144 -9.39 7.01 -6.77
N ILE A 145 -8.76 7.74 -5.83
CA ILE A 145 -7.29 7.80 -5.71
C ILE A 145 -6.73 6.44 -5.34
N VAL A 146 -7.29 5.77 -4.33
CA VAL A 146 -6.77 4.47 -3.89
C VAL A 146 -6.97 3.40 -4.98
N GLY A 147 -8.12 3.43 -5.67
CA GLY A 147 -8.44 2.51 -6.75
C GLY A 147 -7.49 2.64 -7.93
N ARG A 148 -7.19 3.86 -8.42
CA ARG A 148 -6.24 4.03 -9.52
C ARG A 148 -4.81 3.61 -9.16
N ARG A 149 -4.38 3.81 -7.90
CA ARG A 149 -3.08 3.34 -7.40
C ARG A 149 -3.02 1.82 -7.43
N PHE A 150 -4.05 1.16 -6.92
CA PHE A 150 -4.16 -0.30 -6.94
C PHE A 150 -4.14 -0.85 -8.36
N LEU A 151 -5.01 -0.34 -9.24
CA LEU A 151 -5.12 -0.78 -10.64
C LEU A 151 -3.82 -0.57 -11.42
N PHE A 152 -3.15 0.56 -11.23
CA PHE A 152 -1.86 0.82 -11.87
C PHE A 152 -0.79 -0.18 -11.42
N ILE A 153 -0.63 -0.38 -10.11
CA ILE A 153 0.39 -1.30 -9.59
C ILE A 153 0.10 -2.74 -10.02
N VAL A 154 -1.17 -3.19 -9.95
CA VAL A 154 -1.59 -4.49 -10.49
C VAL A 154 -1.19 -4.59 -11.96
N GLY A 155 -1.62 -3.65 -12.81
CA GLY A 155 -1.32 -3.66 -14.24
C GLY A 155 0.17 -3.78 -14.52
N THR A 156 1.01 -3.00 -13.82
CA THR A 156 2.47 -3.04 -14.00
C THR A 156 3.10 -4.35 -13.55
N LEU A 157 2.65 -4.96 -12.45
CA LEU A 157 3.16 -6.28 -12.01
C LEU A 157 2.80 -7.37 -13.03
N TYR A 158 1.57 -7.36 -13.53
CA TYR A 158 1.14 -8.29 -14.56
C TYR A 158 1.86 -8.06 -15.90
N LEU A 159 2.18 -6.81 -16.25
CA LEU A 159 3.03 -6.51 -17.41
C LEU A 159 4.44 -7.09 -17.25
N TYR A 160 5.06 -6.94 -16.07
CA TYR A 160 6.37 -7.58 -15.81
C TYR A 160 6.28 -9.10 -15.90
N ARG A 161 5.21 -9.70 -15.39
CA ARG A 161 4.93 -11.13 -15.54
C ARG A 161 4.90 -11.56 -17.01
N CYS A 162 4.20 -10.82 -17.87
CA CYS A 162 4.14 -11.09 -19.31
C CYS A 162 5.54 -11.15 -19.93
N ILE A 163 6.39 -10.16 -19.62
CA ILE A 163 7.74 -10.06 -20.17
C ILE A 163 8.59 -11.23 -19.68
N THR A 164 8.61 -11.50 -18.37
CA THR A 164 9.48 -12.54 -17.79
C THR A 164 9.09 -13.95 -18.26
N MET A 165 7.79 -14.22 -18.31
CA MET A 165 7.26 -15.51 -18.75
C MET A 165 7.46 -15.74 -20.26
N TYR A 166 7.43 -14.68 -21.07
CA TYR A 166 7.72 -14.78 -22.50
C TYR A 166 9.21 -15.01 -22.78
N ILE A 167 10.10 -14.32 -22.05
CA ILE A 167 11.56 -14.44 -22.21
C ILE A 167 12.06 -15.79 -21.71
N THR A 168 11.53 -16.30 -20.59
CA THR A 168 12.00 -17.55 -19.98
C THR A 168 10.83 -18.43 -19.55
N THR A 169 10.68 -19.57 -20.23
CA THR A 169 9.66 -20.57 -19.93
C THR A 169 10.28 -21.68 -19.11
N LEU A 170 9.93 -21.78 -17.82
CA LEU A 170 10.41 -22.86 -16.95
C LEU A 170 9.63 -24.16 -17.17
N PRO A 171 10.29 -25.32 -16.99
CA PRO A 171 9.61 -26.62 -17.06
C PRO A 171 8.61 -26.76 -15.91
N VAL A 172 7.61 -27.62 -16.12
CA VAL A 172 6.54 -27.84 -15.14
C VAL A 172 7.13 -28.34 -13.81
N PRO A 173 6.76 -27.76 -12.65
CA PRO A 173 7.35 -28.08 -11.35
C PRO A 173 7.03 -29.49 -10.82
N GLY A 174 6.10 -30.21 -11.43
CA GLY A 174 5.79 -31.57 -11.05
C GLY A 174 5.18 -32.43 -12.15
N MET A 175 5.43 -33.74 -12.06
CA MET A 175 4.87 -34.72 -12.99
C MET A 175 3.35 -34.87 -12.86
N HIS A 176 2.80 -34.51 -11.71
CA HIS A 176 1.37 -34.61 -11.38
C HIS A 176 0.44 -33.69 -12.21
N PHE A 177 0.97 -32.63 -12.83
CA PHE A 177 0.17 -31.70 -13.63
C PHE A 177 -0.43 -32.35 -14.88
N LYS A 178 -1.75 -32.25 -15.08
CA LYS A 178 -2.39 -32.59 -16.36
C LYS A 178 -2.59 -31.32 -17.18
N CYS A 179 -1.63 -31.03 -18.05
CA CYS A 179 -1.69 -29.85 -18.92
C CYS A 179 -2.82 -29.98 -19.94
N SER A 180 -3.48 -28.86 -20.28
CA SER A 180 -4.43 -28.81 -21.39
C SER A 180 -3.78 -29.25 -22.71
N ALA A 181 -4.58 -29.81 -23.63
CA ALA A 181 -4.10 -30.14 -24.96
C ALA A 181 -3.64 -28.88 -25.71
N LYS A 182 -2.51 -28.98 -26.40
CA LYS A 182 -1.99 -27.93 -27.29
C LYS A 182 -2.85 -27.81 -28.54
N LEU A 183 -3.21 -26.59 -28.91
CA LEU A 183 -4.15 -26.31 -30.01
C LEU A 183 -3.45 -26.08 -31.36
N HIS A 184 -2.11 -26.03 -31.41
CA HIS A 184 -1.30 -26.05 -32.64
C HIS A 184 -1.84 -25.17 -33.79
N GLY A 185 -2.12 -23.90 -33.50
CA GLY A 185 -2.50 -22.91 -34.53
C GLY A 185 -4.01 -22.73 -34.78
N ASP A 186 -4.89 -23.43 -34.06
CA ASP A 186 -6.33 -23.12 -34.09
C ASP A 186 -6.66 -21.84 -33.29
N TRP A 187 -6.68 -20.71 -34.01
CA TRP A 187 -6.94 -19.39 -33.45
C TRP A 187 -8.33 -19.25 -32.82
N GLN A 188 -9.35 -19.95 -33.32
CA GLN A 188 -10.71 -19.84 -32.77
C GLN A 188 -10.79 -20.52 -31.40
N SER A 189 -10.26 -21.73 -31.29
CA SER A 189 -10.22 -22.45 -30.01
C SER A 189 -9.28 -21.78 -28.99
N GLN A 190 -8.17 -21.20 -29.43
CA GLN A 190 -7.30 -20.41 -28.56
C GLN A 190 -8.03 -19.17 -28.02
N LEU A 191 -8.77 -18.45 -28.87
CA LEU A 191 -9.55 -17.29 -28.47
C LEU A 191 -10.63 -17.66 -27.44
N TRP A 192 -11.38 -18.75 -27.67
CA TRP A 192 -12.36 -19.24 -26.71
C TRP A 192 -11.74 -19.62 -25.37
N ARG A 193 -10.54 -20.19 -25.38
CA ARG A 193 -9.79 -20.50 -24.17
C ARG A 193 -9.39 -19.23 -23.41
N VAL A 194 -8.89 -18.21 -24.11
CA VAL A 194 -8.57 -16.89 -23.54
C VAL A 194 -9.81 -16.24 -22.93
N ILE A 195 -10.95 -16.24 -23.63
CA ILE A 195 -12.21 -15.68 -23.12
C ILE A 195 -12.66 -16.42 -21.85
N LYS A 196 -12.60 -17.75 -21.83
CA LYS A 196 -12.96 -18.55 -20.64
C LYS A 196 -12.04 -18.25 -19.45
N MET A 197 -10.73 -18.08 -19.69
CA MET A 197 -9.77 -17.70 -18.63
C MET A 197 -10.01 -16.29 -18.10
N LEU A 198 -10.32 -15.33 -18.99
CA LEU A 198 -10.69 -13.97 -18.61
C LEU A 198 -11.96 -13.97 -17.75
N ALA A 199 -12.98 -14.73 -18.15
CA ALA A 199 -14.22 -14.87 -17.38
C ALA A 199 -13.99 -15.52 -16.00
N GLY A 200 -13.04 -16.45 -15.90
CA GLY A 200 -12.67 -17.11 -14.65
C GLY A 200 -11.75 -16.29 -13.73
N GLY A 201 -11.35 -15.08 -14.13
CA GLY A 201 -10.48 -14.20 -13.33
C GLY A 201 -9.06 -14.76 -13.10
N GLY A 202 -8.64 -15.76 -13.87
CA GLY A 202 -7.35 -16.45 -13.68
C GLY A 202 -7.29 -17.45 -12.52
N LEU A 203 -8.43 -17.80 -11.91
CA LEU A 203 -8.50 -18.87 -10.91
C LEU A 203 -8.66 -20.25 -11.56
N THR A 204 -8.06 -21.28 -10.95
CA THR A 204 -8.17 -22.68 -11.38
C THR A 204 -9.49 -23.31 -10.92
N ILE A 205 -10.03 -22.91 -9.76
CA ILE A 205 -11.31 -23.41 -9.23
C ILE A 205 -12.50 -23.20 -10.17
N THR A 206 -12.45 -22.20 -11.06
CA THR A 206 -13.54 -21.88 -12.01
C THR A 206 -13.57 -22.82 -13.23
N GLY A 207 -12.81 -23.91 -13.20
CA GLY A 207 -12.79 -24.91 -14.28
C GLY A 207 -12.08 -24.44 -15.55
N SER A 208 -11.10 -23.53 -15.39
CA SER A 208 -10.15 -23.21 -16.44
C SER A 208 -9.20 -24.41 -16.62
N HIS A 209 -8.94 -24.80 -17.86
CA HIS A 209 -7.99 -25.89 -18.12
C HIS A 209 -6.62 -25.49 -17.59
N HIS A 210 -5.90 -26.40 -16.90
CA HIS A 210 -4.55 -26.11 -16.39
C HIS A 210 -3.60 -25.79 -17.55
N MET A 211 -3.32 -24.50 -17.72
CA MET A 211 -2.39 -23.99 -18.71
C MET A 211 -0.99 -24.08 -18.11
N CYS A 212 -0.15 -24.94 -18.68
CA CYS A 212 1.22 -25.09 -18.21
C CYS A 212 2.12 -24.03 -18.82
N GLY A 213 3.03 -23.47 -18.01
CA GLY A 213 4.12 -22.61 -18.48
C GLY A 213 4.22 -21.25 -17.81
N ASP A 214 3.32 -20.94 -16.88
CA ASP A 214 3.32 -19.72 -16.09
C ASP A 214 4.11 -19.84 -14.77
N TYR A 215 5.19 -20.63 -14.79
CA TYR A 215 6.03 -21.00 -13.65
C TYR A 215 7.23 -20.09 -13.45
N LEU A 216 7.19 -18.84 -13.90
CA LEU A 216 8.17 -17.83 -13.51
C LEU A 216 7.38 -16.55 -13.25
N TYR A 217 7.49 -16.02 -12.02
CA TYR A 217 6.70 -14.91 -11.50
C TYR A 217 5.23 -15.30 -11.17
N SER A 218 4.99 -15.77 -9.94
CA SER A 218 3.68 -16.29 -9.50
C SER A 218 2.62 -15.19 -9.33
N GLY A 219 1.55 -15.24 -10.12
CA GLY A 219 0.42 -14.30 -10.05
C GLY A 219 -0.37 -14.37 -8.75
N HIS A 220 -0.55 -15.57 -8.19
CA HIS A 220 -1.22 -15.76 -6.91
C HIS A 220 -0.46 -15.10 -5.76
N THR A 221 0.86 -15.28 -5.73
CA THR A 221 1.73 -14.62 -4.75
C THR A 221 1.66 -13.10 -4.88
N VAL A 222 1.69 -12.57 -6.11
CA VAL A 222 1.53 -11.14 -6.39
C VAL A 222 0.20 -10.63 -5.82
N MET A 223 -0.92 -11.28 -6.12
CA MET A 223 -2.23 -10.83 -5.67
C MET A 223 -2.37 -10.91 -4.14
N LEU A 224 -1.96 -12.01 -3.52
CA LEU A 224 -2.00 -12.17 -2.05
C LEU A 224 -1.19 -11.08 -1.36
N THR A 225 0.08 -10.93 -1.75
CA THR A 225 1.00 -9.98 -1.12
C THR A 225 0.59 -8.53 -1.37
N LEU A 226 0.22 -8.17 -2.61
CA LEU A 226 -0.21 -6.81 -2.94
C LEU A 226 -1.49 -6.43 -2.20
N THR A 227 -2.48 -7.33 -2.17
CA THR A 227 -3.76 -7.08 -1.50
C THR A 227 -3.54 -6.87 0.00
N TYR A 228 -2.71 -7.69 0.63
CA TYR A 228 -2.31 -7.49 2.02
C TYR A 228 -1.63 -6.14 2.27
N LEU A 229 -0.67 -5.75 1.41
CA LEU A 229 0.03 -4.46 1.53
C LEU A 229 -0.94 -3.28 1.42
N PHE A 230 -1.88 -3.33 0.49
CA PHE A 230 -2.91 -2.30 0.33
C PHE A 230 -3.88 -2.25 1.51
N ILE A 231 -4.31 -3.41 2.00
CA ILE A 231 -5.11 -3.50 3.24
C ILE A 231 -4.38 -2.80 4.38
N LYS A 232 -3.12 -3.16 4.63
CA LYS A 232 -2.31 -2.61 5.72
C LYS A 232 -2.06 -1.11 5.59
N GLU A 233 -1.80 -0.62 4.38
CA GLU A 233 -1.49 0.79 4.15
C GLU A 233 -2.71 1.69 4.30
N TYR A 234 -3.86 1.29 3.75
CA TYR A 234 -5.06 2.12 3.76
C TYR A 234 -6.00 1.85 4.95
N SER A 235 -5.61 0.96 5.87
CA SER A 235 -6.36 0.67 7.10
C SER A 235 -5.81 1.45 8.32
N PRO A 236 -6.68 1.84 9.28
CA PRO A 236 -6.25 2.47 10.53
C PRO A 236 -5.37 1.53 11.36
N ARG A 237 -4.31 2.06 11.97
CA ARG A 237 -3.37 1.28 12.81
C ARG A 237 -4.02 0.65 14.05
N ARG A 238 -5.22 1.11 14.44
CA ARG A 238 -5.98 0.59 15.59
C ARG A 238 -6.51 -0.83 15.35
N PHE A 239 -6.74 -1.25 14.11
CA PHE A 239 -7.28 -2.58 13.79
C PHE A 239 -6.17 -3.64 13.66
N TRP A 240 -5.37 -3.79 14.70
CA TRP A 240 -4.22 -4.71 14.70
C TRP A 240 -4.62 -6.17 14.49
N CYS A 241 -5.73 -6.62 15.10
CA CYS A 241 -6.25 -7.99 14.88
C CYS A 241 -6.62 -8.25 13.42
N TYR A 242 -7.19 -7.25 12.74
CA TYR A 242 -7.52 -7.36 11.31
C TYR A 242 -6.24 -7.44 10.45
N HIS A 243 -5.20 -6.66 10.78
CA HIS A 243 -3.92 -6.71 10.07
C HIS A 243 -3.22 -8.06 10.28
N TRP A 244 -3.26 -8.62 11.48
CA TRP A 244 -2.75 -9.97 11.73
C TRP A 244 -3.54 -11.03 11.00
N GLY A 245 -4.88 -10.97 11.06
CA GLY A 245 -5.73 -11.94 10.35
C GLY A 245 -5.44 -11.96 8.86
N CYS A 246 -5.42 -10.79 8.20
CA CYS A 246 -5.07 -10.67 6.78
C CYS A 246 -3.62 -11.08 6.50
N GLY A 247 -2.69 -10.80 7.42
CA GLY A 247 -1.29 -11.19 7.30
C GLY A 247 -1.11 -12.71 7.36
N THR A 248 -1.80 -13.37 8.29
CA THR A 248 -1.82 -14.83 8.41
C THR A 248 -2.46 -15.47 7.19
N LEU A 249 -3.60 -14.96 6.69
CA LEU A 249 -4.21 -15.45 5.45
C LEU A 249 -3.23 -15.36 4.26
N CYS A 250 -2.52 -14.24 4.13
CA CYS A 250 -1.49 -14.06 3.11
C CYS A 250 -0.34 -15.06 3.27
N ALA A 251 0.19 -15.21 4.49
CA ALA A 251 1.31 -16.12 4.76
C ALA A 251 0.94 -17.59 4.53
N VAL A 252 -0.24 -18.01 5.01
CA VAL A 252 -0.78 -19.36 4.78
C VAL A 252 -1.01 -19.58 3.29
N GLY A 253 -1.60 -18.62 2.58
CA GLY A 253 -1.79 -18.72 1.13
C GLY A 253 -0.47 -18.94 0.39
N VAL A 254 0.55 -18.12 0.66
CA VAL A 254 1.88 -18.24 0.04
C VAL A 254 2.54 -19.58 0.38
N PHE A 255 2.44 -20.04 1.63
CA PHE A 255 2.97 -21.34 2.04
C PHE A 255 2.25 -22.50 1.33
N CYS A 256 0.92 -22.42 1.21
CA CYS A 256 0.11 -23.41 0.51
C CYS A 256 0.40 -23.49 -1.00
N ILE A 257 0.80 -22.38 -1.65
CA ILE A 257 1.29 -22.39 -3.04
C ILE A 257 2.52 -23.32 -3.16
N LEU A 258 3.48 -23.16 -2.25
CA LEU A 258 4.69 -24.00 -2.25
C LEU A 258 4.37 -25.44 -1.90
N LEU A 259 3.48 -25.68 -0.92
CA LEU A 259 3.08 -27.02 -0.48
C LEU A 259 2.33 -27.82 -1.57
N ALA A 260 1.62 -27.14 -2.46
CA ALA A 260 0.97 -27.76 -3.61
C ALA A 260 1.95 -28.22 -4.70
N HIS A 261 3.21 -27.74 -4.64
CA HIS A 261 4.23 -27.87 -5.69
C HIS A 261 3.77 -27.22 -7.01
N ASP A 262 2.96 -26.17 -6.93
CA ASP A 262 2.39 -25.51 -8.10
C ASP A 262 3.28 -24.45 -8.72
N HIS A 263 4.16 -23.86 -7.91
CA HIS A 263 5.18 -22.91 -8.32
C HIS A 263 6.52 -23.28 -7.67
N TYR A 264 7.61 -22.95 -8.35
CA TYR A 264 8.92 -23.05 -7.73
C TYR A 264 9.05 -22.01 -6.61
N THR A 265 9.90 -22.31 -5.63
CA THR A 265 10.22 -21.39 -4.53
C THR A 265 10.78 -20.07 -5.06
N ILE A 266 11.58 -20.11 -6.13
CA ILE A 266 12.12 -18.91 -6.76
C ILE A 266 11.00 -17.99 -7.31
N ASP A 267 9.91 -18.55 -7.82
CA ASP A 267 8.79 -17.78 -8.36
C ASP A 267 8.12 -16.95 -7.28
N VAL A 268 7.95 -17.56 -6.11
CA VAL A 268 7.34 -16.93 -4.93
C VAL A 268 8.26 -15.84 -4.38
N VAL A 269 9.56 -16.11 -4.27
CA VAL A 269 10.55 -15.14 -3.78
C VAL A 269 10.66 -13.93 -4.71
N VAL A 270 10.77 -14.16 -6.02
CA VAL A 270 10.84 -13.09 -7.03
C VAL A 270 9.55 -12.28 -7.06
N ALA A 271 8.39 -12.94 -7.02
CA ALA A 271 7.08 -12.28 -6.97
C ALA A 271 6.94 -11.39 -5.73
N TYR A 272 7.31 -11.89 -4.55
CA TYR A 272 7.32 -11.11 -3.32
C TYR A 272 8.27 -9.90 -3.43
N PHE A 273 9.48 -10.11 -3.97
CA PHE A 273 10.46 -9.05 -4.13
C PHE A 273 9.91 -7.94 -5.02
N ILE A 274 9.53 -8.25 -6.26
CA ILE A 274 9.09 -7.24 -7.22
C ILE A 274 7.83 -6.52 -6.74
N THR A 275 6.88 -7.25 -6.15
CA THR A 275 5.63 -6.66 -5.62
C THR A 275 5.90 -5.66 -4.51
N THR A 276 6.70 -6.02 -3.50
CA THR A 276 7.02 -5.14 -2.38
C THR A 276 7.80 -3.90 -2.82
N ARG A 277 8.80 -4.06 -3.69
CA ARG A 277 9.62 -2.94 -4.17
C ARG A 277 8.80 -1.96 -5.00
N LEU A 278 7.99 -2.46 -5.94
CA LEU A 278 7.13 -1.61 -6.73
C LEU A 278 6.11 -0.87 -5.85
N PHE A 279 5.51 -1.57 -4.88
CA PHE A 279 4.57 -0.97 -3.94
C PHE A 279 5.21 0.17 -3.15
N TRP A 280 6.39 -0.04 -2.57
CA TRP A 280 7.07 0.99 -1.79
C TRP A 280 7.57 2.14 -2.66
N TRP A 281 8.19 1.87 -3.81
CA TRP A 281 8.62 2.93 -4.73
C TRP A 281 7.45 3.81 -5.17
N TYR A 282 6.33 3.19 -5.54
CA TYR A 282 5.13 3.91 -5.93
C TYR A 282 4.61 4.81 -4.78
N HIS A 283 4.45 4.26 -3.58
CA HIS A 283 3.90 5.02 -2.45
C HIS A 283 4.86 6.09 -1.94
N THR A 284 6.18 5.86 -1.96
CA THR A 284 7.18 6.87 -1.61
C THR A 284 7.10 8.06 -2.56
N MET A 285 7.07 7.82 -3.88
CA MET A 285 6.89 8.90 -4.86
C MET A 285 5.52 9.59 -4.73
N ALA A 286 4.46 8.82 -4.44
CA ALA A 286 3.12 9.38 -4.31
C ALA A 286 2.96 10.27 -3.06
N ASN A 287 3.71 9.99 -2.00
CA ASN A 287 3.59 10.67 -0.72
C ASN A 287 4.52 11.88 -0.58
N GLN A 288 5.66 11.90 -1.28
CA GLN A 288 6.59 13.04 -1.28
C GLN A 288 6.36 13.93 -2.50
N SER A 289 5.96 15.19 -2.28
CA SER A 289 5.72 16.15 -3.36
C SER A 289 6.99 16.48 -4.16
N GLU A 290 8.15 16.47 -3.52
CA GLU A 290 9.45 16.71 -4.17
C GLU A 290 9.78 15.64 -5.23
N LEU A 291 9.40 14.39 -4.97
CA LEU A 291 9.61 13.28 -5.91
C LEU A 291 8.65 13.29 -7.09
N LYS A 292 7.63 14.15 -7.09
CA LYS A 292 6.75 14.40 -8.24
C LYS A 292 7.30 15.48 -9.17
N ALA A 293 8.29 16.26 -8.73
CA ALA A 293 9.01 17.18 -9.59
C ALA A 293 10.18 16.45 -10.28
N SER A 294 10.32 16.68 -11.59
CA SER A 294 11.51 16.23 -12.32
C SER A 294 12.70 17.09 -11.88
N SER A 295 13.52 16.56 -10.98
CA SER A 295 14.77 17.17 -10.53
C SER A 295 15.94 16.28 -10.93
N GLN A 296 17.10 16.87 -11.20
CA GLN A 296 18.33 16.14 -11.52
C GLN A 296 18.74 15.15 -10.41
N SER A 297 18.31 15.38 -9.17
CA SER A 297 18.56 14.50 -8.01
C SER A 297 17.56 13.33 -7.89
N ASN A 298 16.47 13.33 -8.65
CA ASN A 298 15.41 12.32 -8.52
C ASN A 298 15.66 11.14 -9.47
N PHE A 299 16.39 10.12 -9.01
CA PHE A 299 16.62 8.90 -9.81
C PHE A 299 15.35 8.10 -10.12
N LEU A 300 14.31 8.22 -9.29
CA LEU A 300 13.05 7.52 -9.52
C LEU A 300 12.26 8.08 -10.72
N SER A 301 12.58 9.30 -11.16
CA SER A 301 12.02 9.88 -12.39
C SER A 301 12.46 9.17 -13.68
N ARG A 302 13.53 8.35 -13.62
CA ARG A 302 14.07 7.62 -14.76
C ARG A 302 13.33 6.33 -15.08
N VAL A 303 12.38 5.93 -14.23
CA VAL A 303 11.61 4.71 -14.42
C VAL A 303 10.65 4.89 -15.61
N TRP A 304 10.53 3.89 -16.47
CA TRP A 304 9.78 3.99 -17.73
C TRP A 304 8.30 4.40 -17.55
N TRP A 305 7.68 4.00 -16.44
CA TRP A 305 6.28 4.29 -16.14
C TRP A 305 6.07 5.64 -15.41
N TYR A 306 7.14 6.41 -15.18
CA TYR A 306 7.08 7.65 -14.41
C TYR A 306 6.13 8.69 -15.01
N TRP A 307 6.04 8.80 -16.34
CA TRP A 307 5.11 9.74 -16.99
C TRP A 307 3.65 9.40 -16.65
N LEU A 308 3.30 8.11 -16.66
CA LEU A 308 1.95 7.64 -16.38
C LEU A 308 1.63 7.86 -14.89
N PHE A 309 2.61 7.64 -14.01
CA PHE A 309 2.53 7.98 -12.60
C PHE A 309 2.25 9.47 -12.37
N LEU A 310 3.01 10.37 -13.02
CA LEU A 310 2.81 11.80 -12.90
C LEU A 310 1.39 12.22 -13.30
N TYR A 311 0.88 11.68 -14.41
CA TYR A 311 -0.49 11.95 -14.86
C TYR A 311 -1.53 11.52 -13.81
N LEU A 312 -1.38 10.31 -13.24
CA LEU A 312 -2.30 9.78 -12.24
C LEU A 312 -2.23 10.55 -10.91
N GLU A 313 -1.06 11.05 -10.52
CA GLU A 313 -0.83 11.66 -9.20
C GLU A 313 -0.72 13.20 -9.23
N GLN A 314 -0.86 13.85 -10.39
CA GLN A 314 -0.69 15.30 -10.59
C GLN A 314 -1.48 16.16 -9.59
N ASN A 315 -2.71 15.76 -9.27
CA ASN A 315 -3.64 16.54 -8.43
C ASN A 315 -3.72 16.00 -6.99
N VAL A 316 -2.75 15.18 -6.56
CA VAL A 316 -2.66 14.65 -5.20
C VAL A 316 -1.50 15.31 -4.49
N GLN A 317 -1.80 16.28 -3.64
CA GLN A 317 -0.78 16.96 -2.85
C GLN A 317 -0.68 16.30 -1.47
N GLY A 318 0.30 15.39 -1.31
CA GLY A 318 0.66 14.76 -0.04
C GLY A 318 0.04 13.38 0.21
N VAL A 319 0.18 12.93 1.46
CA VAL A 319 -0.26 11.60 1.94
C VAL A 319 -1.79 11.56 1.99
N VAL A 320 -2.39 10.56 1.37
CA VAL A 320 -3.84 10.37 1.39
C VAL A 320 -4.28 9.98 2.82
N PRO A 321 -5.16 10.76 3.47
CA PRO A 321 -5.60 10.46 4.83
C PRO A 321 -6.45 9.18 4.86
N ARG A 322 -6.23 8.35 5.87
CA ARG A 322 -6.93 7.08 6.13
C ARG A 322 -8.33 7.31 6.70
N SER A 323 -9.14 8.11 6.00
CA SER A 323 -10.50 8.47 6.41
C SER A 323 -11.53 7.53 5.77
N PHE A 324 -12.42 7.00 6.60
CA PHE A 324 -13.48 6.08 6.20
C PHE A 324 -14.82 6.81 6.23
N HIS A 325 -15.68 6.57 5.24
CA HIS A 325 -17.11 6.81 5.38
C HIS A 325 -17.65 5.75 6.34
N VAL A 326 -17.99 6.15 7.57
CA VAL A 326 -18.78 5.30 8.46
C VAL A 326 -20.16 5.11 7.84
N PRO A 327 -20.57 3.88 7.45
CA PRO A 327 -21.84 3.66 6.75
C PRO A 327 -23.03 3.54 7.70
N PHE A 328 -22.85 3.70 9.00
CA PHE A 328 -23.96 3.63 9.95
C PHE A 328 -23.64 4.45 11.19
N SER A 329 -24.65 5.10 11.76
CA SER A 329 -24.55 5.87 13.00
C SER A 329 -24.26 4.96 14.19
N TRP A 330 -23.05 4.43 14.30
CA TRP A 330 -22.55 4.07 15.61
C TRP A 330 -22.33 5.37 16.34
N ARG A 331 -23.34 5.76 17.15
CA ARG A 331 -23.16 6.70 18.24
C ARG A 331 -21.87 6.30 18.92
N SER A 332 -20.90 7.21 18.85
CA SER A 332 -19.61 7.09 19.50
C SER A 332 -19.84 6.55 20.91
N PHE A 333 -19.40 5.33 21.17
CA PHE A 333 -19.08 4.94 22.53
C PHE A 333 -17.87 5.80 22.89
N GLN A 334 -18.15 7.00 23.41
CA GLN A 334 -17.16 7.94 23.90
C GLN A 334 -16.51 7.31 25.13
N TRP A 335 -15.48 6.51 24.91
CA TRP A 335 -14.46 6.37 25.93
C TRP A 335 -13.57 7.60 25.88
N GLY A 336 -13.89 8.52 26.80
CA GLY A 336 -12.93 9.48 27.36
C GLY A 336 -12.28 10.43 26.36
N THR A 337 -13.04 11.08 25.48
CA THR A 337 -12.57 12.35 24.91
C THR A 337 -12.67 13.41 26.00
N VAL A 338 -11.52 13.82 26.54
CA VAL A 338 -11.37 15.01 27.38
C VAL A 338 -12.03 16.18 26.66
N LYS A 339 -13.12 16.71 27.23
CA LYS A 339 -13.73 17.97 26.80
C LYS A 339 -12.75 19.08 27.15
N TYR A 340 -12.10 19.67 26.16
CA TYR A 340 -11.50 20.99 26.33
C TYR A 340 -12.64 22.00 26.28
N THR A 341 -12.99 22.53 27.45
CA THR A 341 -13.91 23.66 27.57
C THR A 341 -13.12 24.92 27.27
N ARG A 342 -13.53 25.64 26.23
CA ARG A 342 -13.00 26.94 25.88
C ARG A 342 -13.38 27.93 26.99
N ILE A 343 -12.38 28.52 27.64
CA ILE A 343 -12.57 29.68 28.52
C ILE A 343 -12.41 30.89 27.62
N ASP A 344 -13.51 31.58 27.34
CA ASP A 344 -13.45 32.93 26.78
C ASP A 344 -13.14 33.87 27.96
N SER A 345 -12.01 34.57 27.90
CA SER A 345 -11.66 35.63 28.84
C SER A 345 -12.31 36.92 28.34
N ASP A 346 -13.11 37.57 29.19
CA ASP A 346 -13.77 38.86 28.94
C ASP A 346 -12.79 40.02 28.69
#